data_AF-A0A368B432-F1
#
_entry.id   AF-A0A368B432-F1
#
_cell.length_a   1.000
_cell.length_b   1.000
_cell.length_c   1.000
_cell.angle_alpha   90.00
_cell.angle_beta   90.00
_cell.angle_gamma   90.00
#
_symmetry.space_group_name_H-M   'P 1'
#
loop_
_entity.id
_entity.type
_entity.pdbx_description
1 polymer ?
#
loop_
_entity_poly.entity_id
_entity_poly.type
_entity_poly.pdbx_seq_one_letter_code
_entity_poly.pdbx_strand_id
1 'polypeptide(L)'
;MSSENEDKTDRFGTIKVGFGAGLVAGCALFSSFLSIDQQLNIPHGTFYKTVGIPMGVEGFGAVLIGLMMHITVAALIGIAYNLSASYWRTFRIITIPKGILTGAVTGAIVFSLAFLPLHTLVMMPLLENALESGDTLITILPKEKEALLTLIQGNDFVLWYSAFLHVLFGSVLGLMSGFILHDRYRNVPRIRSFW
;
A
#
# COMPACT_ATOMS: atom_id res chain seq x y z
N MET A 1 -16.44 -28.34 23.54
CA MET A 1 -15.08 -27.77 23.58
C MET A 1 -14.37 -27.75 22.21
N SER A 2 -15.03 -27.93 21.05
CA SER A 2 -14.34 -27.91 19.74
C SER A 2 -14.51 -26.61 18.92
N SER A 3 -15.50 -25.76 19.22
CA SER A 3 -15.74 -24.54 18.43
C SER A 3 -14.66 -23.45 18.59
N GLU A 4 -14.03 -23.35 19.78
CA GLU A 4 -12.96 -22.38 20.02
C GLU A 4 -11.66 -22.70 19.27
N ASN A 5 -11.37 -23.99 19.04
CA ASN A 5 -10.18 -24.40 18.31
C ASN A 5 -10.35 -24.25 16.80
N GLU A 6 -11.55 -24.47 16.25
CA GLU A 6 -11.83 -24.18 14.84
C GLU A 6 -11.76 -22.67 14.53
N ASP A 7 -12.35 -21.79 15.37
CA ASP A 7 -12.34 -20.33 15.16
C ASP A 7 -10.92 -19.74 15.24
N LYS A 8 -10.10 -20.18 16.22
CA LYS A 8 -8.70 -19.72 16.34
C LYS A 8 -7.84 -20.16 15.14
N THR A 9 -8.06 -21.38 14.63
CA THR A 9 -7.33 -21.92 13.47
C THR A 9 -7.75 -21.21 12.17
N ASP A 10 -9.03 -20.86 12.03
CA ASP A 10 -9.56 -20.13 10.88
C ASP A 10 -9.00 -18.69 10.80
N ARG A 11 -8.93 -17.99 11.93
CA ARG A 11 -8.39 -16.62 12.04
C ARG A 11 -6.90 -16.55 11.75
N PHE A 12 -6.10 -17.46 12.30
CA PHE A 12 -4.66 -17.49 12.05
C PHE A 12 -4.35 -17.78 10.58
N GLY A 13 -5.14 -18.65 9.93
CA GLY A 13 -5.10 -18.86 8.48
C GLY A 13 -5.39 -17.57 7.71
N THR A 14 -6.45 -16.85 8.07
CA THR A 14 -6.84 -15.58 7.43
C THR A 14 -5.74 -14.50 7.56
N ILE A 15 -5.09 -14.41 8.72
CA ILE A 15 -3.96 -13.49 8.93
C ILE A 15 -2.78 -13.85 8.02
N LYS A 16 -2.41 -15.14 7.93
CA LYS A 16 -1.32 -15.59 7.05
C LYS A 16 -1.59 -15.28 5.58
N VAL A 17 -2.82 -15.53 5.13
CA VAL A 17 -3.22 -15.19 3.76
C VAL A 17 -3.13 -13.69 3.54
N GLY A 18 -3.65 -12.88 4.47
CA GLY A 18 -3.61 -11.43 4.34
C GLY A 18 -2.20 -10.86 4.33
N PHE A 19 -1.33 -11.38 5.19
CA PHE A 19 0.09 -11.01 5.18
C PHE A 19 0.74 -11.32 3.83
N GLY A 20 0.59 -12.55 3.32
CA GLY A 20 1.17 -12.95 2.04
C GLY A 20 0.62 -12.17 0.85
N ALA A 21 -0.69 -12.00 0.78
CA ALA A 21 -1.34 -11.24 -0.29
C ALA A 21 -0.94 -9.76 -0.26
N GLY A 22 -0.79 -9.16 0.93
CA GLY A 22 -0.30 -7.80 1.12
C GLY A 22 1.14 -7.62 0.66
N LEU A 23 2.03 -8.57 0.99
CA LEU A 23 3.42 -8.56 0.51
C LEU A 23 3.51 -8.66 -1.02
N VAL A 24 2.76 -9.58 -1.63
CA VAL A 24 2.74 -9.73 -3.09
C VAL A 24 2.23 -8.46 -3.77
N ALA A 25 1.14 -7.88 -3.27
CA ALA A 25 0.58 -6.65 -3.82
C ALA A 25 1.54 -5.45 -3.64
N GLY A 26 2.21 -5.34 -2.49
CA GLY A 26 3.22 -4.30 -2.24
C GLY A 26 4.42 -4.42 -3.18
N CYS A 27 4.95 -5.64 -3.35
CA CYS A 27 6.04 -5.89 -4.29
C CYS A 27 5.64 -5.65 -5.75
N ALA A 28 4.41 -5.99 -6.14
CA ALA A 28 3.92 -5.79 -7.51
C ALA A 28 3.91 -4.32 -7.94
N LEU A 29 3.75 -3.40 -6.98
CA LEU A 29 3.73 -1.97 -7.25
C LEU A 29 5.10 -1.29 -7.17
N PHE A 30 6.12 -2.01 -6.71
CA PHE A 30 7.48 -1.48 -6.65
C PHE A 30 7.92 -0.86 -7.98
N SER A 31 7.69 -1.57 -9.10
CA SER A 31 8.01 -1.09 -10.45
C SER A 31 7.25 0.19 -10.83
N SER A 32 6.05 0.37 -10.30
CA SER A 32 5.20 1.52 -10.59
C SER A 32 5.72 2.80 -9.93
N PHE A 33 6.32 2.71 -8.74
CA PHE A 33 6.97 3.85 -8.09
C PHE A 33 8.24 4.30 -8.83
N LEU A 34 9.04 3.35 -9.32
CA LEU A 34 10.20 3.67 -10.17
C LEU A 34 9.80 4.34 -11.49
N SER A 35 8.61 4.00 -12.01
CA SER A 35 8.05 4.65 -13.19
C SER A 35 7.65 6.10 -12.94
N ILE A 36 7.15 6.44 -11.75
CA ILE A 36 6.88 7.85 -11.37
C ILE A 36 8.17 8.66 -11.42
N ASP A 37 9.24 8.13 -10.81
CA ASP A 37 10.55 8.78 -10.81
C ASP A 37 11.04 9.01 -12.26
N GLN A 38 10.86 8.02 -13.14
CA GLN A 38 11.23 8.14 -14.54
C GLN A 38 10.39 9.18 -15.30
N GLN A 39 9.08 9.23 -15.06
CA GLN A 39 8.17 10.19 -15.72
C GLN A 39 8.45 11.63 -15.30
N LEU A 40 8.93 11.84 -14.08
CA LEU A 40 9.36 13.14 -13.55
C LEU A 40 10.82 13.47 -13.87
N ASN A 41 11.55 12.61 -14.60
CA ASN A 41 12.98 12.74 -14.89
C ASN A 41 13.86 12.92 -13.62
N ILE A 42 13.47 12.28 -12.51
CA ILE A 42 14.22 12.31 -11.24
C ILE A 42 14.95 10.98 -11.00
N PRO A 43 16.02 10.95 -10.18
CA PRO A 43 16.71 9.72 -9.84
C PRO A 43 15.77 8.66 -9.26
N HIS A 44 15.94 7.40 -9.66
CA HIS A 44 15.16 6.29 -9.14
C HIS A 44 15.29 6.15 -7.61
N GLY A 45 14.16 5.93 -6.94
CA GLY A 45 14.06 5.83 -5.49
C GLY A 45 13.81 7.16 -4.79
N THR A 46 13.74 8.28 -5.51
CA THR A 46 13.49 9.61 -4.91
C THR A 46 12.15 9.63 -4.17
N PHE A 47 11.11 8.99 -4.71
CA PHE A 47 9.84 8.83 -4.00
C PHE A 47 10.02 8.20 -2.61
N TYR A 48 10.81 7.13 -2.46
CA TYR A 48 11.03 6.49 -1.15
C TYR A 48 11.89 7.33 -0.20
N LYS A 49 12.75 8.20 -0.73
CA LYS A 49 13.54 9.14 0.10
C LYS A 49 12.66 10.15 0.84
N THR A 50 11.47 10.47 0.31
CA THR A 50 10.50 11.34 1.00
C THR A 50 10.05 10.78 2.36
N VAL A 51 10.18 9.47 2.56
CA VAL A 51 9.92 8.80 3.86
C VAL A 51 11.23 8.59 4.63
N GLY A 52 12.30 8.16 3.95
CA GLY A 52 13.58 7.85 4.61
C GLY A 52 14.34 9.05 5.17
N ILE A 53 14.30 10.21 4.50
CA ILE A 53 15.00 11.44 4.93
C ILE A 53 14.40 11.98 6.24
N PRO A 54 13.07 12.12 6.38
CA PRO A 54 12.47 12.50 7.67
C PRO A 54 12.78 11.52 8.83
N MET A 55 13.13 10.27 8.53
CA MET A 55 13.56 9.28 9.53
C MET A 55 15.05 9.40 9.91
N GLY A 56 15.78 10.37 9.37
CA GLY A 56 17.19 10.61 9.70
C GLY A 56 18.19 9.80 8.88
N VAL A 57 17.77 9.20 7.75
CA VAL A 57 18.62 8.34 6.92
C VAL A 57 18.91 9.01 5.58
N GLU A 58 20.14 8.85 5.09
CA GLU A 58 20.64 9.46 3.85
C GLU A 58 20.83 8.48 2.69
N GLY A 59 20.94 9.04 1.49
CA GLY A 59 21.41 8.34 0.30
C GLY A 59 20.57 7.10 -0.02
N PHE A 60 21.24 5.99 -0.31
CA PHE A 60 20.58 4.72 -0.62
C PHE A 60 19.85 4.11 0.60
N GLY A 61 20.32 4.39 1.82
CA GLY A 61 19.67 3.93 3.04
C GLY A 61 18.25 4.49 3.18
N ALA A 62 18.04 5.76 2.80
CA ALA A 62 16.73 6.39 2.81
C ALA A 62 15.73 5.68 1.89
N VAL A 63 16.19 5.26 0.70
CA VAL A 63 15.38 4.48 -0.26
C VAL A 63 14.98 3.14 0.35
N LEU A 64 15.93 2.42 0.95
CA LEU A 64 15.68 1.11 1.53
C LEU A 64 14.69 1.19 2.71
N ILE A 65 14.86 2.16 3.60
CA ILE A 65 13.94 2.36 4.73
C ILE A 65 12.54 2.74 4.24
N GLY A 66 12.43 3.66 3.29
CA GLY A 66 11.14 4.00 2.68
C GLY A 66 10.45 2.80 2.06
N LEU A 67 11.19 1.95 1.34
CA LEU A 67 10.67 0.71 0.77
C LEU A 67 10.23 -0.29 1.84
N MET A 68 11.05 -0.53 2.88
CA MET A 68 10.71 -1.46 3.96
C MET A 68 9.45 -1.02 4.71
N MET A 69 9.29 0.28 4.95
CA MET A 69 8.08 0.85 5.55
C MET A 69 6.86 0.61 4.65
N HIS A 70 7.00 0.86 3.35
CA HIS A 70 5.92 0.61 2.39
C HIS A 70 5.47 -0.86 2.38
N ILE A 71 6.41 -1.80 2.30
CA ILE A 71 6.12 -3.24 2.30
C ILE A 71 5.49 -3.69 3.62
N THR A 72 5.96 -3.17 4.76
CA THR A 72 5.39 -3.46 6.07
C THR A 72 3.93 -3.00 6.15
N VAL A 73 3.65 -1.77 5.73
CA VAL A 73 2.29 -1.22 5.72
C VAL A 73 1.39 -2.00 4.74
N ALA A 74 1.89 -2.39 3.58
CA ALA A 74 1.16 -3.22 2.62
C ALA A 74 0.75 -4.58 3.23
N ALA A 75 1.64 -5.22 4.00
CA ALA A 75 1.34 -6.46 4.71
C ALA A 75 0.25 -6.26 5.79
N LEU A 76 0.33 -5.17 6.57
CA LEU A 76 -0.68 -4.83 7.59
C LEU A 76 -2.06 -4.58 6.97
N ILE A 77 -2.12 -3.84 5.85
CA ILE A 77 -3.36 -3.62 5.11
C ILE A 77 -3.91 -4.95 4.59
N GLY A 78 -3.06 -5.85 4.09
CA GLY A 78 -3.48 -7.16 3.61
C GLY A 78 -4.10 -8.02 4.71
N ILE A 79 -3.55 -7.99 5.93
CA ILE A 79 -4.13 -8.63 7.12
C ILE A 79 -5.50 -8.02 7.44
N ALA A 80 -5.58 -6.69 7.53
CA ALA A 80 -6.81 -5.97 7.87
C ALA A 80 -7.92 -6.23 6.84
N TYR A 81 -7.58 -6.25 5.55
CA TYR A 81 -8.49 -6.56 4.46
C TYR A 81 -9.10 -7.97 4.61
N ASN A 82 -8.27 -8.99 4.82
CA ASN A 82 -8.74 -10.37 4.93
C ASN A 82 -9.54 -10.64 6.21
N LEU A 83 -9.15 -10.02 7.34
CA LEU A 83 -9.94 -10.06 8.57
C LEU A 83 -11.30 -9.36 8.40
N SER A 84 -11.33 -8.22 7.72
CA SER A 84 -12.59 -7.52 7.43
C SER A 84 -13.48 -8.34 6.50
N ALA A 85 -12.90 -9.02 5.51
CA ALA A 85 -13.61 -9.91 4.59
C ALA A 85 -14.17 -11.17 5.27
N SER A 86 -13.53 -11.67 6.34
CA SER A 86 -14.07 -12.81 7.11
C SER A 86 -15.24 -12.38 8.00
N TYR A 87 -15.16 -11.20 8.60
CA TYR A 87 -16.18 -10.71 9.54
C TYR A 87 -17.40 -10.10 8.85
N TRP A 88 -17.22 -9.29 7.79
CA TRP A 88 -18.29 -8.56 7.12
C TRP A 88 -18.75 -9.23 5.82
N ARG A 89 -20.06 -9.48 5.72
CA ARG A 89 -20.67 -10.13 4.52
C ARG A 89 -20.46 -9.33 3.23
N THR A 90 -20.43 -8.01 3.31
CA THR A 90 -20.21 -7.11 2.17
C THR A 90 -18.85 -7.35 1.52
N PHE A 91 -17.78 -7.40 2.33
CA PHE A 91 -16.40 -7.58 1.87
C PHE A 91 -15.97 -9.03 1.67
N ARG A 92 -16.85 -9.99 1.96
CA ARG A 92 -16.56 -11.41 1.79
C ARG A 92 -16.23 -11.73 0.32
N ILE A 93 -15.03 -12.29 0.10
CA ILE A 93 -14.46 -12.57 -1.22
C ILE A 93 -15.07 -13.86 -1.80
N ILE A 94 -16.36 -13.86 -2.14
CA ILE A 94 -17.05 -15.10 -2.57
C ILE A 94 -16.58 -15.57 -3.97
N THR A 95 -16.15 -14.63 -4.81
CA THR A 95 -15.68 -14.86 -6.17
C THR A 95 -14.47 -13.98 -6.48
N ILE A 96 -13.63 -14.38 -7.45
CA ILE A 96 -12.45 -13.60 -7.85
C ILE A 96 -12.82 -12.18 -8.29
N PRO A 97 -13.84 -11.95 -9.16
CA PRO A 97 -14.24 -10.59 -9.53
C PRO A 97 -14.71 -9.76 -8.34
N LYS A 98 -15.45 -10.38 -7.39
CA LYS A 98 -15.86 -9.70 -6.16
C LYS A 98 -14.65 -9.34 -5.31
N GLY A 99 -13.66 -10.22 -5.20
CA GLY A 99 -12.40 -9.97 -4.50
C GLY A 99 -11.61 -8.79 -5.08
N ILE A 100 -11.51 -8.72 -6.41
CA ILE A 100 -10.89 -7.58 -7.11
C ILE A 100 -11.64 -6.29 -6.77
N LEU A 101 -12.97 -6.29 -6.85
CA LEU A 101 -13.80 -5.11 -6.57
C LEU A 101 -13.68 -4.65 -5.11
N THR A 102 -13.80 -5.56 -4.14
CA THR A 102 -13.65 -5.23 -2.71
C THR A 102 -12.24 -4.80 -2.37
N GLY A 103 -11.25 -5.37 -3.06
CA GLY A 103 -9.86 -4.96 -3.00
C GLY A 103 -9.66 -3.53 -3.52
N ALA A 104 -10.15 -3.22 -4.72
CA ALA A 104 -10.08 -1.89 -5.33
C ALA A 104 -10.71 -0.80 -4.42
N VAL A 105 -11.87 -1.10 -3.82
CA VAL A 105 -12.53 -0.23 -2.84
C VAL A 105 -11.65 -0.05 -1.60
N THR A 106 -11.02 -1.12 -1.10
CA THR A 106 -10.08 -1.03 0.02
C THR A 106 -8.88 -0.14 -0.32
N GLY A 107 -8.35 -0.25 -1.55
CA GLY A 107 -7.30 0.62 -2.07
C GLY A 107 -7.70 2.10 -2.06
N ALA A 108 -8.91 2.41 -2.55
CA ALA A 108 -9.43 3.78 -2.53
C ALA A 108 -9.64 4.33 -1.10
N ILE A 109 -10.07 3.48 -0.17
CA ILE A 109 -10.21 3.82 1.26
C ILE A 109 -8.83 4.13 1.87
N VAL A 110 -7.84 3.28 1.65
CA VAL A 110 -6.46 3.49 2.12
C VAL A 110 -5.89 4.77 1.54
N PHE A 111 -6.09 5.01 0.24
CA PHE A 111 -5.65 6.26 -0.39
C PHE A 111 -6.26 7.49 0.32
N SER A 112 -7.58 7.48 0.47
CA SER A 112 -8.32 8.66 0.94
C SER A 112 -8.12 8.92 2.44
N LEU A 113 -8.08 7.87 3.27
CA LEU A 113 -8.08 8.00 4.73
C LEU A 113 -6.69 7.87 5.37
N ALA A 114 -5.75 7.19 4.72
CA ALA A 114 -4.41 6.99 5.27
C ALA A 114 -3.36 7.75 4.46
N PHE A 115 -3.26 7.49 3.15
CA PHE A 115 -2.22 8.09 2.32
C PHE A 115 -2.39 9.61 2.18
N LEU A 116 -3.57 10.10 1.82
CA LEU A 116 -3.79 11.51 1.54
C LEU A 116 -3.52 12.41 2.77
N PRO A 117 -4.05 12.11 3.98
CA PRO A 117 -3.71 12.90 5.17
C PRO A 117 -2.24 12.80 5.54
N LEU A 118 -1.64 11.61 5.46
CA LEU A 118 -0.22 11.42 5.77
C LEU A 118 0.67 12.19 4.79
N HIS A 119 0.35 12.14 3.49
CA HIS A 119 1.10 12.84 2.44
C HIS A 119 1.02 14.35 2.61
N THR A 120 -0.19 14.90 2.74
CA THR A 120 -0.44 16.34 2.76
C THR A 120 -0.10 17.01 4.09
N LEU A 121 -0.35 16.34 5.22
CA LEU A 121 -0.18 16.94 6.55
C LEU A 121 1.15 16.58 7.22
N VAL A 122 1.82 15.51 6.78
CA VAL A 122 3.05 15.03 7.43
C VAL A 122 4.23 15.01 6.46
N MET A 123 4.15 14.25 5.36
CA MET A 123 5.30 14.09 4.47
C MET A 123 5.69 15.39 3.76
N MET A 124 4.73 16.07 3.13
CA MET A 124 5.02 17.32 2.39
C MET A 124 5.60 18.40 3.31
N PRO A 125 5.00 18.72 4.48
CA PRO A 125 5.56 19.72 5.39
C PRO A 125 6.93 19.32 5.95
N LEU A 126 7.16 18.04 6.26
CA LEU A 126 8.47 17.57 6.74
C LEU A 126 9.54 17.71 5.66
N LEU A 127 9.19 17.40 4.41
CA LEU A 127 10.11 17.52 3.29
C LEU A 127 10.43 18.99 2.99
N GLU A 128 9.43 19.86 2.93
CA GLU A 128 9.61 21.31 2.75
C GLU A 128 10.51 21.89 3.84
N ASN A 129 10.23 21.57 5.12
CA ASN A 129 11.08 21.99 6.23
C ASN A 129 12.52 21.48 6.09
N ALA A 130 12.72 20.22 5.69
CA ALA A 130 14.06 19.66 5.50
C ALA A 130 14.83 20.36 4.35
N LEU A 131 14.13 20.85 3.33
CA LEU A 131 14.74 21.54 2.19
C LEU A 131 15.02 23.02 2.47
N GLU A 132 14.17 23.68 3.27
CA GLU A 132 14.29 25.10 3.64
C GLU A 132 15.25 25.34 4.80
N SER A 133 15.23 24.49 5.82
CA SER A 133 15.91 24.78 7.08
C SER A 133 17.43 24.78 6.97
N GLY A 134 18.05 24.13 5.98
CA GLY A 134 19.51 24.15 5.77
C GLY A 134 20.35 23.59 6.94
N ASP A 135 19.70 23.26 8.06
CA ASP A 135 20.23 22.95 9.38
C ASP A 135 19.72 21.57 9.82
N THR A 136 19.50 20.69 8.85
CA THR A 136 19.29 19.27 9.12
C THR A 136 20.64 18.65 9.49
N LEU A 137 20.67 17.75 10.48
CA LEU A 137 21.79 16.83 10.78
C LEU A 137 22.24 15.96 9.57
N ILE A 138 21.59 16.17 8.44
CA ILE A 138 21.57 15.35 7.25
C ILE A 138 22.11 16.19 6.09
N THR A 139 23.17 15.73 5.41
CA THR A 139 23.75 16.43 4.26
C THR A 139 23.00 16.06 2.99
N ILE A 140 21.92 16.79 2.69
CA ILE A 140 21.19 16.61 1.43
C ILE A 140 22.03 17.18 0.28
N LEU A 141 22.45 16.31 -0.66
CA LEU A 141 23.25 16.73 -1.79
C LEU A 141 22.44 17.70 -2.69
N PRO A 142 23.05 18.72 -3.33
CA PRO A 142 22.32 19.68 -4.16
C PRO A 142 21.46 19.04 -5.26
N LYS A 143 21.95 17.95 -5.87
CA LYS A 143 21.23 17.16 -6.87
C LYS A 143 20.01 16.42 -6.29
N GLU A 144 20.09 15.98 -5.03
CA GLU A 144 18.96 15.34 -4.35
C GLU A 144 17.91 16.38 -3.95
N LYS A 145 18.35 17.56 -3.51
CA LYS A 145 17.48 18.71 -3.22
C LYS A 145 16.65 19.10 -4.45
N GLU A 146 17.29 19.21 -5.62
CA GLU A 146 16.61 19.51 -6.88
C GLU A 146 15.57 18.44 -7.25
N ALA A 147 15.92 17.16 -7.12
CA ALA A 147 15.00 16.06 -7.39
C ALA A 147 13.76 16.06 -6.47
N LEU A 148 13.96 16.35 -5.17
CA LEU A 148 12.87 16.46 -4.20
C LEU A 148 11.98 17.67 -4.46
N LEU A 149 12.55 18.80 -4.89
CA LEU A 149 11.78 19.97 -5.31
C LEU A 149 10.94 19.70 -6.55
N THR A 150 11.48 19.00 -7.55
CA THR A 150 10.71 18.57 -8.73
C THR A 150 9.54 17.66 -8.34
N LEU A 151 9.72 16.80 -7.34
CA LEU A 151 8.65 15.94 -6.82
C LEU A 151 7.56 16.76 -6.11
N ILE A 152 7.94 17.78 -5.33
CA ILE A 152 7.00 18.73 -4.69
C ILE A 152 6.23 19.54 -5.75
N GLN A 153 6.92 20.05 -6.77
CA GLN A 153 6.28 20.82 -7.85
C GLN A 153 5.33 19.94 -8.69
N GLY A 154 5.66 18.67 -8.86
CA GLY A 154 4.84 17.66 -9.52
C GLY A 154 3.75 17.04 -8.64
N ASN A 155 3.42 17.62 -7.48
CA ASN A 155 2.55 16.99 -6.49
C ASN A 155 1.16 16.61 -7.02
N ASP A 156 0.56 17.39 -7.92
CA ASP A 156 -0.73 17.05 -8.54
C ASP A 156 -0.67 15.75 -9.34
N PHE A 157 0.42 15.57 -10.11
CA PHE A 157 0.68 14.35 -10.85
C PHE A 157 0.92 13.17 -9.90
N VAL A 158 1.72 13.39 -8.85
CA VAL A 158 2.00 12.38 -7.81
C VAL A 158 0.72 11.93 -7.11
N LEU A 159 -0.18 12.85 -6.76
CA LEU A 159 -1.45 12.55 -6.11
C LEU A 159 -2.39 11.75 -7.02
N TRP A 160 -2.55 12.17 -8.28
CA TRP A 160 -3.41 11.45 -9.23
C TRP A 160 -2.87 10.04 -9.49
N TYR A 161 -1.57 9.92 -9.76
CA TYR A 161 -0.95 8.64 -10.04
C TYR A 161 -0.94 7.75 -8.80
N SER A 162 -0.73 8.32 -7.60
CA SER A 162 -0.86 7.60 -6.34
C SER A 162 -2.26 7.05 -6.12
N ALA A 163 -3.32 7.82 -6.42
CA ALA A 163 -4.70 7.35 -6.33
C ALA A 163 -4.92 6.11 -7.22
N PHE A 164 -4.46 6.18 -8.46
CA PHE A 164 -4.51 5.06 -9.40
C PHE A 164 -3.74 3.84 -8.89
N LEU A 165 -2.52 4.01 -8.41
CA LEU A 165 -1.70 2.92 -7.88
C LEU A 165 -2.31 2.28 -6.62
N HIS A 166 -2.99 3.05 -5.77
CA HIS A 166 -3.68 2.49 -4.61
C HIS A 166 -4.89 1.64 -5.01
N VAL A 167 -5.63 2.02 -6.05
CA VAL A 167 -6.71 1.19 -6.59
C VAL A 167 -6.15 -0.10 -7.21
N LEU A 168 -5.02 0.01 -7.92
CA LEU A 168 -4.32 -1.15 -8.48
C LEU A 168 -3.77 -2.07 -7.38
N PHE A 169 -3.17 -1.51 -6.33
CA PHE A 169 -2.75 -2.22 -5.11
C PHE A 169 -3.89 -3.07 -4.56
N GLY A 170 -5.02 -2.41 -4.30
CA GLY A 170 -6.20 -3.05 -3.75
C GLY A 170 -6.72 -4.16 -4.65
N SER A 171 -6.73 -3.94 -5.96
CA SER A 171 -7.16 -4.93 -6.95
C SER A 171 -6.28 -6.17 -6.93
N VAL A 172 -4.95 -6.01 -6.89
CA VAL A 172 -3.99 -7.13 -6.80
C VAL A 172 -4.11 -7.86 -5.46
N LEU A 173 -4.22 -7.13 -4.35
CA LEU A 173 -4.45 -7.68 -3.02
C LEU A 173 -5.72 -8.54 -2.99
N GLY A 174 -6.81 -8.03 -3.56
CA GLY A 174 -8.10 -8.70 -3.66
C GLY A 174 -8.06 -9.97 -4.51
N LEU A 175 -7.37 -9.92 -5.64
CA LEU A 175 -7.13 -11.06 -6.52
C LEU A 175 -6.31 -12.15 -5.82
N MET A 176 -5.18 -11.79 -5.19
CA MET A 176 -4.31 -12.75 -4.51
C MET A 176 -5.02 -13.39 -3.32
N SER A 177 -5.75 -12.59 -2.53
CA SER A 177 -6.56 -13.11 -1.43
C SER A 177 -7.65 -14.06 -1.94
N GLY A 178 -8.28 -13.75 -3.07
CA GLY A 178 -9.30 -14.59 -3.70
C GLY A 178 -8.76 -15.92 -4.23
N PHE A 179 -7.53 -15.94 -4.76
CA PHE A 179 -6.87 -17.19 -5.16
C PHE A 179 -6.48 -18.06 -3.97
N ILE A 180 -5.89 -17.46 -2.93
CA ILE A 180 -5.40 -18.21 -1.78
C ILE A 180 -6.57 -18.76 -0.94
N LEU A 181 -7.70 -18.05 -0.88
CA LEU A 181 -8.90 -18.48 -0.14
C LEU A 181 -9.90 -19.25 -1.02
N HIS A 182 -9.56 -19.59 -2.25
CA HIS A 182 -10.46 -20.21 -3.23
C HIS A 182 -11.20 -21.44 -2.69
N ASP A 183 -10.50 -22.33 -1.98
CA ASP A 183 -11.08 -23.56 -1.44
C ASP A 183 -12.11 -23.30 -0.33
N ARG A 184 -11.93 -22.23 0.46
CA ARG A 184 -12.91 -21.82 1.48
C ARG A 184 -14.22 -21.29 0.86
N TYR A 185 -14.15 -20.77 -0.37
CA TYR A 185 -15.32 -20.26 -1.09
C TYR A 185 -16.10 -21.33 -1.86
N ARG A 186 -15.53 -22.52 -2.05
CA ARG A 186 -16.18 -23.63 -2.76
C ARG A 186 -17.42 -24.15 -2.03
N ASN A 187 -17.43 -24.04 -0.70
CA ASN A 187 -18.49 -24.53 0.18
C ASN A 187 -19.56 -23.49 0.54
N VAL A 188 -19.46 -22.25 0.02
CA VAL A 188 -20.46 -21.21 0.28
C VAL A 188 -21.69 -21.44 -0.61
N PRO A 189 -22.90 -21.66 -0.06
CA PRO A 189 -24.10 -21.84 -0.86
C PRO A 189 -24.33 -20.60 -1.72
N ARG A 190 -24.32 -20.79 -3.04
CA ARG A 190 -24.56 -19.73 -4.03
C ARG A 190 -26.07 -19.62 -4.22
N ILE A 191 -26.62 -18.42 -4.04
CA ILE A 191 -27.98 -18.13 -4.50
C ILE A 191 -27.92 -18.14 -6.02
N ARG A 192 -28.32 -19.25 -6.63
CA ARG A 192 -28.49 -19.39 -8.08
C ARG A 192 -29.85 -18.81 -8.48
N SER A 193 -30.04 -17.50 -8.36
CA SER A 193 -31.17 -16.83 -9.03
C SER A 193 -30.89 -15.34 -9.17
N PHE A 194 -30.44 -14.97 -10.35
CA PHE A 194 -30.73 -13.67 -10.93
C PHE A 194 -31.09 -13.91 -12.40
N TRP A 195 -32.21 -14.61 -12.58
CA TRP A 195 -33.07 -14.67 -13.75
C TRP A 195 -34.46 -15.06 -13.24
#